data_AF-A0A258HZP7-F1
#
_entry.id   AF-A0A258HZP7-F1
#
_cell.length_a   1.000
_cell.length_b   1.000
_cell.length_c   1.000
_cell.angle_alpha   90.00
_cell.angle_beta   90.00
_cell.angle_gamma   90.00
#
_symmetry.space_group_name_H-M   'P 1'
#
loop_
_entity.id
_entity.type
_entity.pdbx_description
1 polymer ?
#
loop_
_entity_poly.entity_id
_entity_poly.type
_entity_poly.pdbx_seq_one_letter_code
_entity_poly.pdbx_strand_id
1 'polypeptide(L)'
;MAKHGEKRALRGRAGRMQGGRGSGRASQGYVRLWGRHAVEAALKNPERRHRKLWATREGIESLDGELPADFPLEYADGQDLARLVARDAPHQGLVLECEPLEDLHL
;
A
#
# COMPACT_ATOMS: atom_id res chain seq x y z
N MET A 1 40.43 -5.43 -10.90
CA MET A 1 39.07 -5.83 -10.43
C MET A 1 39.06 -5.69 -8.91
N ALA A 2 38.09 -5.14 -8.16
CA ALA A 2 36.86 -4.40 -8.38
C ALA A 2 36.64 -3.56 -7.09
N LYS A 3 36.21 -2.29 -7.21
CA LYS A 3 35.98 -1.38 -6.08
C LYS A 3 34.63 -1.67 -5.43
N HIS A 4 34.60 -2.07 -4.16
CA HIS A 4 33.37 -2.18 -3.38
C HIS A 4 33.00 -0.79 -2.84
N GLY A 5 32.01 -0.14 -3.46
CA GLY A 5 31.45 1.12 -2.99
C GLY A 5 30.58 0.89 -1.77
N GLU A 6 31.06 1.33 -0.61
CA GLU A 6 30.34 1.30 0.66
C GLU A 6 29.15 2.28 0.59
N LYS A 7 27.94 1.76 0.32
CA LYS A 7 26.72 2.57 0.32
C LYS A 7 26.36 2.89 1.77
N ARG A 8 26.81 4.07 2.23
CA ARG A 8 26.40 4.68 3.50
C ARG A 8 24.87 4.64 3.62
N ALA A 9 24.38 3.98 4.67
CA ALA A 9 22.97 3.98 5.02
C ALA A 9 22.53 5.43 5.26
N LEU A 10 21.64 5.95 4.40
CA LEU A 10 21.05 7.28 4.52
C LEU A 10 20.15 7.32 5.77
N ARG A 11 20.76 7.60 6.92
CA ARG A 11 20.06 7.90 8.17
C ARG A 11 19.56 9.35 8.10
N GLY A 12 18.29 9.51 7.78
CA GLY A 12 17.64 10.81 7.69
C GLY A 12 16.21 10.70 7.18
N ARG A 13 15.45 11.80 7.24
CA ARG A 13 14.06 11.90 6.79
C ARG A 13 13.83 11.35 5.37
N ALA A 14 14.85 11.43 4.51
CA ALA A 14 14.87 10.87 3.15
C ALA A 14 14.79 9.32 3.09
N GLY A 15 15.36 8.60 4.07
CA GLY A 15 15.27 7.13 4.12
C GLY A 15 13.86 6.63 4.48
N ARG A 16 13.01 7.48 5.07
CA ARG A 16 11.61 7.16 5.38
C ARG A 16 10.68 7.27 4.16
N MET A 17 11.12 7.95 3.10
CA MET A 17 10.34 8.14 1.86
C MET A 17 10.62 7.05 0.82
N GLN A 18 11.78 6.40 0.86
CA GLN A 18 12.14 5.30 -0.08
C GLN A 18 11.53 3.93 0.28
N GLY A 19 10.84 3.83 1.41
CA GLY A 19 10.17 2.62 1.86
C GLY A 19 9.04 3.00 2.80
N GLY A 20 8.13 3.86 2.31
CA GLY A 20 6.93 4.25 3.05
C GLY A 20 6.37 2.99 3.72
N ARG A 21 6.15 3.06 5.03
CA ARG A 21 5.85 1.91 5.91
C ARG A 21 4.53 1.19 5.58
N GLY A 22 3.98 1.47 4.41
CA GLY A 22 2.75 0.92 3.86
C GLY A 22 2.91 0.45 2.44
N SER A 23 4.10 0.18 1.87
CA SER A 23 4.20 -0.41 0.53
C SER A 23 5.09 -1.66 0.47
N GLY A 24 4.44 -2.79 0.55
CA GLY A 24 5.01 -4.11 0.30
C GLY A 24 5.20 -4.24 -1.20
N ARG A 25 6.21 -4.99 -1.64
CA ARG A 25 6.41 -5.24 -3.07
C ARG A 25 5.18 -5.94 -3.63
N ALA A 26 4.33 -5.19 -4.33
CA ALA A 26 3.35 -5.76 -5.23
C ALA A 26 4.09 -6.35 -6.44
N SER A 27 3.43 -7.25 -7.17
CA SER A 27 3.97 -7.73 -8.45
C SER A 27 4.08 -6.56 -9.43
N GLN A 28 5.21 -6.45 -10.15
CA GLN A 28 5.41 -5.61 -11.34
C GLN A 28 4.85 -4.17 -11.26
N GLY A 29 5.56 -3.28 -10.58
CA GLY A 29 5.35 -1.82 -10.68
C GLY A 29 4.20 -1.24 -9.86
N TYR A 30 3.38 -2.05 -9.20
CA TYR A 30 2.29 -1.56 -8.34
C TYR A 30 2.72 -1.34 -6.89
N VAL A 31 1.90 -0.59 -6.16
CA VAL A 31 2.07 -0.26 -4.75
C VAL A 31 0.91 -0.87 -3.97
N ARG A 32 1.21 -1.61 -2.90
CA ARG A 32 0.20 -2.14 -1.98
C ARG A 32 0.17 -1.37 -0.68
N LEU A 33 -0.91 -0.65 -0.43
CA LEU A 33 -1.20 0.07 0.79
C LEU A 33 -2.00 -0.82 1.75
N TRP A 34 -1.75 -0.72 3.05
CA TRP A 34 -2.49 -1.48 4.06
C TRP A 34 -2.72 -0.67 5.32
N GLY A 35 -3.68 -1.13 6.11
CA GLY A 35 -4.15 -0.41 7.28
C GLY A 35 -5.18 0.65 6.89
N ARG A 36 -6.09 0.93 7.82
CA ARG A 36 -7.26 1.78 7.58
C ARG A 36 -6.88 3.15 7.04
N HIS A 37 -5.96 3.84 7.73
CA HIS A 37 -5.58 5.20 7.37
C HIS A 37 -4.92 5.32 5.99
N ALA A 38 -4.03 4.39 5.63
CA ALA A 38 -3.35 4.44 4.35
C ALA A 38 -4.31 4.14 3.19
N VAL A 39 -5.22 3.19 3.40
CA VAL A 39 -6.25 2.83 2.41
C VAL A 39 -7.28 3.95 2.26
N GLU A 40 -7.79 4.52 3.35
CA GLU A 40 -8.71 5.67 3.31
C GLU A 40 -8.08 6.88 2.59
N ALA A 41 -6.85 7.25 2.97
CA ALA A 41 -6.15 8.36 2.34
C ALA A 41 -5.89 8.11 0.85
N ALA A 42 -5.70 6.85 0.47
CA ALA A 42 -5.54 6.48 -0.92
C ALA A 42 -6.85 6.60 -1.69
N LEU A 43 -7.95 6.05 -1.17
CA LEU A 43 -9.27 6.12 -1.79
C LEU A 43 -9.77 7.57 -1.96
N LYS A 44 -9.41 8.46 -1.04
CA LYS A 44 -9.75 9.88 -1.10
C LYS A 44 -8.82 10.71 -2.00
N ASN A 45 -7.76 10.11 -2.55
CA ASN A 45 -6.81 10.82 -3.41
C ASN A 45 -7.17 10.61 -4.89
N PRO A 46 -7.67 11.64 -5.60
CA PRO A 46 -8.07 11.53 -7.01
C PRO A 46 -6.90 11.31 -7.97
N GLU A 47 -5.66 11.62 -7.57
CA GLU A 47 -4.46 11.38 -8.38
C GLU A 47 -4.05 9.90 -8.38
N ARG A 48 -4.66 9.08 -7.50
CA ARG A 48 -4.35 7.64 -7.43
C ARG A 48 -5.24 6.84 -8.35
N ARG A 49 -4.62 5.90 -9.07
CA ARG A 49 -5.32 4.89 -9.86
C ARG A 49 -5.42 3.59 -9.06
N HIS A 50 -6.61 3.28 -8.56
CA HIS A 50 -6.90 2.07 -7.80
C HIS A 50 -7.03 0.85 -8.72
N ARG A 51 -6.53 -0.31 -8.28
CA ARG A 51 -6.61 -1.55 -9.07
C ARG A 51 -7.49 -2.61 -8.42
N LYS A 52 -7.27 -2.87 -7.13
CA LYS A 52 -8.03 -3.88 -6.38
C LYS A 52 -7.90 -3.64 -4.88
N LEU A 53 -9.02 -3.75 -4.17
CA LEU A 53 -9.05 -3.77 -2.71
C LEU A 53 -9.33 -5.19 -2.26
N TRP A 54 -8.50 -5.70 -1.35
CA TRP A 54 -8.82 -6.88 -0.56
C TRP A 54 -9.21 -6.43 0.84
N ALA A 55 -10.34 -6.94 1.32
CA ALA A 55 -10.83 -6.55 2.62
C ALA A 55 -11.61 -7.65 3.33
N THR A 56 -11.52 -7.64 4.66
CA THR A 56 -12.50 -8.33 5.52
C THR A 56 -13.83 -7.55 5.51
N ARG A 57 -14.93 -8.19 5.93
CA ARG A 57 -16.23 -7.51 6.04
C ARG A 57 -16.15 -6.33 7.02
N GLU A 58 -15.55 -6.57 8.17
CA GLU A 58 -15.33 -5.58 9.23
C GLU A 58 -14.41 -4.44 8.76
N GLY A 59 -13.40 -4.78 7.95
CA GLY A 59 -12.51 -3.81 7.33
C GLY A 59 -13.25 -2.83 6.42
N ILE A 60 -14.16 -3.32 5.58
CA ILE A 60 -15.01 -2.47 4.72
C ILE A 60 -15.94 -1.59 5.56
N GLU A 61 -16.59 -2.16 6.57
CA GLU A 61 -17.47 -1.39 7.48
C GLU A 61 -16.74 -0.29 8.24
N SER A 62 -15.41 -0.45 8.43
CA SER A 62 -14.58 0.55 9.09
C SER A 62 -14.17 1.72 8.21
N LEU A 63 -14.36 1.63 6.88
CA LEU A 63 -14.00 2.70 5.95
C LEU A 63 -14.98 3.87 6.05
N ASP A 64 -14.43 5.08 6.01
CA ASP A 64 -15.21 6.30 5.91
C ASP A 64 -15.61 6.56 4.45
N GLY A 65 -16.85 6.18 4.10
CA GLY A 65 -17.47 6.39 2.81
C GLY A 65 -17.90 5.11 2.12
N GLU A 66 -18.52 5.26 0.95
CA GLU A 66 -18.96 4.13 0.12
C GLU A 66 -18.02 3.96 -1.08
N LEU A 67 -17.72 2.72 -1.42
CA LEU A 67 -17.01 2.39 -2.65
C LEU A 67 -17.98 2.44 -3.84
N PRO A 68 -17.51 2.84 -5.04
CA PRO A 68 -18.30 2.70 -6.26
C PRO A 68 -18.81 1.27 -6.46
N ALA A 69 -19.99 1.10 -7.05
CA ALA A 69 -20.61 -0.21 -7.25
C ALA A 69 -19.77 -1.16 -8.11
N ASP A 70 -18.98 -0.60 -9.03
CA ASP A 70 -18.05 -1.29 -9.92
C ASP A 70 -16.62 -1.38 -9.36
N PHE A 71 -16.40 -0.94 -8.11
CA PHE A 71 -15.07 -0.98 -7.52
C PHE A 71 -14.57 -2.42 -7.40
N PRO A 72 -13.34 -2.73 -7.87
CA PRO A 72 -12.76 -4.07 -7.79
C PRO A 72 -12.42 -4.43 -6.35
N LEU A 73 -13.40 -4.98 -5.64
CA LEU A 73 -13.31 -5.44 -4.25
C LEU A 73 -13.35 -6.98 -4.20
N GLU A 74 -12.41 -7.57 -3.47
CA GLU A 74 -12.40 -8.99 -3.13
C GLU A 74 -12.42 -9.16 -1.61
N TYR A 75 -13.37 -9.96 -1.12
CA TYR A 75 -13.40 -10.30 0.29
C TYR A 75 -12.35 -11.37 0.59
N ALA A 76 -11.55 -11.14 1.62
CA ALA A 76 -10.48 -12.03 2.06
C ALA A 76 -10.41 -12.06 3.58
N ASP A 77 -9.94 -13.18 4.14
CA ASP A 77 -9.73 -13.30 5.58
C ASP A 77 -8.39 -12.65 6.01
N GLY A 78 -8.17 -12.56 7.33
CA GLY A 78 -6.94 -11.97 7.86
C GLY A 78 -5.66 -12.73 7.46
N GLN A 79 -5.73 -14.05 7.28
CA GLN A 79 -4.58 -14.86 6.87
C GLN A 79 -4.20 -14.58 5.42
N ASP A 80 -5.20 -14.47 4.54
CA ASP A 80 -5.02 -14.10 3.14
C ASP A 80 -4.44 -12.69 3.00
N LEU A 81 -4.98 -11.73 3.75
CA LEU A 81 -4.44 -10.36 3.76
C LEU A 81 -2.98 -10.31 4.24
N ALA A 82 -2.64 -11.10 5.27
CA ALA A 82 -1.26 -11.19 5.77
C ALA A 82 -0.26 -11.70 4.72
N ARG A 83 -0.71 -12.47 3.71
CA ARG A 83 0.13 -12.92 2.58
C ARG A 83 0.38 -11.82 1.54
N LEU A 84 -0.46 -10.78 1.50
CA LEU A 84 -0.37 -9.69 0.53
C LEU A 84 0.57 -8.56 0.96
N VAL A 85 0.85 -8.47 2.26
CA VAL A 85 1.59 -7.38 2.90
C VAL A 85 2.96 -7.83 3.41
N ALA A 86 3.76 -6.88 3.90
CA ALA A 86 5.00 -7.23 4.58
C ALA A 86 4.72 -8.08 5.83
N ARG A 87 5.68 -8.94 6.20
CA ARG A 87 5.58 -9.79 7.40
C ARG A 87 5.25 -8.93 8.63
N ASP A 88 4.29 -9.38 9.42
CA ASP A 88 3.81 -8.73 10.65
C ASP A 88 3.21 -7.32 10.44
N ALA A 89 2.87 -6.94 9.20
CA ALA A 89 2.26 -5.63 8.93
C ALA A 89 0.81 -5.55 9.45
N PRO A 90 0.44 -4.45 10.14
CA PRO A 90 -0.90 -4.27 10.69
C PRO A 90 -1.87 -3.84 9.57
N HIS A 91 -2.42 -4.80 8.82
CA HIS A 91 -3.33 -4.52 7.70
C HIS A 91 -4.71 -4.04 8.14
N GLN A 92 -5.15 -4.30 9.38
CA GLN A 92 -6.45 -3.86 9.92
C GLN A 92 -7.64 -4.25 9.01
N GLY A 93 -7.56 -5.43 8.40
CA GLY A 93 -8.62 -5.92 7.51
C GLY A 93 -8.66 -5.28 6.12
N LEU A 94 -7.64 -4.50 5.71
CA LEU A 94 -7.64 -3.74 4.45
C LEU A 94 -6.27 -3.78 3.74
N VAL A 95 -6.28 -4.11 2.45
CA VAL A 95 -5.11 -4.01 1.56
C VAL A 95 -5.55 -3.48 0.19
N LEU A 96 -5.04 -2.33 -0.21
CA LEU A 96 -5.33 -1.70 -1.50
C LEU A 96 -4.10 -1.79 -2.42
N GLU A 97 -4.27 -2.32 -3.62
CA GLU A 97 -3.28 -2.20 -4.69
C GLU A 97 -3.65 -1.05 -5.61
N CYS A 98 -2.66 -0.18 -5.85
CA CYS A 98 -2.78 0.97 -6.72
C CYS A 98 -1.53 1.15 -7.57
N GLU A 99 -1.63 1.95 -8.61
CA GLU A 99 -0.46 2.43 -9.33
C GLU A 99 0.37 3.37 -8.43
N PRO A 100 1.70 3.45 -8.66
CA PRO A 100 2.52 4.48 -8.04
C PRO A 100 2.00 5.85 -8.48
N LEU A 101 2.15 6.85 -7.61
CA LEU A 101 1.94 8.22 -8.02
C LEU A 101 3.01 8.60 -9.05
N GLU A 102 2.68 9.52 -9.95
CA GLU A 102 3.65 10.08 -10.89
C GLU A 102 4.80 10.77 -10.12
N ASP A 103 6.01 10.66 -10.65
CA ASP A 103 7.18 11.31 -10.04
C ASP A 103 7.07 12.82 -10.23
N LEU A 104 7.00 13.56 -9.12
CA LEU A 104 7.04 15.02 -9.16
C LEU A 104 8.52 15.45 -9.14
N HIS A 105 9.09 15.67 -10.32
CA HIS A 105 10.38 16.32 -10.46
C HIS A 105 10.22 17.83 -10.18
N LEU A 106 10.53 18.26 -8.95
CA LEU A 106 10.56 19.67 -8.53
C LEU A 106 11.94 20.32 -8.77
#